data_AF-A0A3M7LKE7-F1
#
_entry.id   AF-A0A3M7LKE7-F1
#
_cell.length_a   1.000
_cell.length_b   1.000
_cell.length_c   1.000
_cell.angle_alpha   90.00
_cell.angle_beta   90.00
_cell.angle_gamma   90.00
#
_symmetry.space_group_name_H-M   'P 1'
#
loop_
_entity.id
_entity.type
_entity.pdbx_description
1 polymer ?
#
loop_
_entity_poly.entity_id
_entity_poly.type
_entity_poly.pdbx_seq_one_letter_code
_entity_poly.pdbx_strand_id
1 'polypeptide(L)'
;MNDNQRTKKLRKKAVTYFLMLLLPLVVTALTDKSNGRGLLLIAWPLGSVWYFITYRYIAKGYECQMTKHLAFSRGGGGTFHGILFYLSTFIILMLVVVLIRGTFGL
;
A
#
# COMPACT_ATOMS: atom_id res chain seq x y z
N MET A 1 -23.29 -4.32 1.31
CA MET A 1 -22.55 -3.06 1.08
C MET A 1 -22.35 -2.95 -0.41
N ASN A 2 -22.97 -1.96 -1.04
CA ASN A 2 -22.92 -1.82 -2.50
C ASN A 2 -21.51 -1.38 -2.98
N ASP A 3 -21.30 -1.44 -4.28
CA ASP A 3 -20.01 -1.14 -4.91
C ASP A 3 -19.55 0.31 -4.64
N ASN A 4 -20.47 1.28 -4.65
CA ASN A 4 -20.12 2.68 -4.33
C ASN A 4 -19.64 2.86 -2.89
N GLN A 5 -20.27 2.19 -1.92
CA GLN A 5 -19.82 2.19 -0.53
C GLN A 5 -18.44 1.53 -0.38
N ARG A 6 -18.16 0.46 -1.13
CA ARG A 6 -16.84 -0.19 -1.19
C ARG A 6 -15.77 0.74 -1.73
N THR A 7 -16.05 1.44 -2.83
CA THR A 7 -15.13 2.41 -3.43
C THR A 7 -14.86 3.57 -2.47
N LYS A 8 -15.88 4.09 -1.78
CA LYS A 8 -15.70 5.14 -0.76
C LYS A 8 -14.83 4.64 0.42
N LYS A 9 -15.04 3.40 0.86
CA LYS A 9 -14.23 2.75 1.90
C LYS A 9 -12.77 2.58 1.45
N LEU A 10 -12.55 2.12 0.23
CA LEU A 10 -11.22 1.99 -0.38
C LEU A 10 -10.50 3.33 -0.46
N ARG A 11 -11.18 4.37 -0.93
CA ARG A 11 -10.63 5.74 -0.98
C ARG A 11 -10.21 6.22 0.41
N LYS A 12 -11.05 6.01 1.45
CA LYS A 12 -10.70 6.37 2.83
C LYS A 12 -9.46 5.62 3.30
N LYS A 13 -9.37 4.30 3.05
CA LYS A 13 -8.20 3.48 3.40
C LYS A 13 -6.94 3.89 2.64
N ALA A 14 -7.09 4.29 1.38
CA ALA A 14 -6.00 4.80 0.55
C ALA A 14 -5.43 6.10 1.14
N VAL A 15 -6.28 7.01 1.58
CA VAL A 15 -5.84 8.24 2.27
C VAL A 15 -5.11 7.91 3.57
N THR A 16 -5.63 6.98 4.38
CA THR A 16 -4.93 6.53 5.60
C THR A 16 -3.54 5.96 5.28
N TYR A 17 -3.45 5.12 4.25
CA TYR A 17 -2.18 4.56 3.81
C TYR A 17 -1.21 5.64 3.31
N PHE A 18 -1.69 6.60 2.52
CA PHE A 18 -0.89 7.72 2.06
C PHE A 18 -0.32 8.55 3.22
N LEU A 19 -1.14 8.86 4.23
CA LEU A 19 -0.67 9.55 5.43
C LEU A 19 0.36 8.72 6.20
N MET A 20 0.16 7.40 6.30
CA MET A 20 1.15 6.49 6.89
C MET A 20 2.48 6.48 6.13
N LEU A 21 2.48 6.65 4.81
CA LEU A 21 3.72 6.78 4.03
C LEU A 21 4.43 8.11 4.26
N LEU A 22 3.68 9.20 4.47
CA LEU A 22 4.25 10.53 4.72
C LEU A 22 4.82 10.68 6.13
N LEU A 23 4.23 10.01 7.12
CA LEU A 23 4.57 10.20 8.53
C LEU A 23 6.06 9.87 8.83
N PRO A 24 6.65 8.76 8.33
CA PRO A 24 8.08 8.51 8.46
C PRO A 24 8.96 9.54 7.76
N LEU A 25 8.52 10.13 6.64
CA LEU A 25 9.29 11.18 5.95
C LEU A 25 9.35 12.45 6.80
N VAL A 26 8.23 12.86 7.39
CA VAL A 26 8.16 14.00 8.30
C VAL A 26 9.00 13.75 9.54
N VAL A 27 8.88 12.57 10.16
CA VAL A 27 9.69 12.22 11.34
C VAL A 27 11.18 12.18 11.01
N THR A 28 11.57 11.65 9.85
CA THR A 28 12.97 11.63 9.41
C THR A 28 13.52 13.03 9.15
N ALA A 29 12.69 13.96 8.68
CA ALA A 29 13.08 15.36 8.49
C ALA A 29 13.27 16.10 9.83
N LEU A 30 12.58 15.67 10.89
CA LEU A 30 12.57 16.34 12.21
C LEU A 30 13.47 15.66 13.26
N THR A 31 14.03 14.49 12.97
CA THR A 31 14.81 13.68 13.94
C THR A 31 16.18 13.31 13.38
N ASP A 32 17.06 12.80 14.25
CA ASP A 32 18.36 12.29 13.83
C ASP A 32 18.26 11.16 12.80
N LYS A 33 19.20 11.14 11.85
CA LYS A 33 19.22 10.24 10.68
C LYS A 33 19.08 8.75 11.04
N SER A 34 19.53 8.33 12.22
CA SER A 34 19.45 6.92 12.67
C SER A 34 18.02 6.49 12.98
N ASN A 35 17.27 7.31 13.73
CA ASN A 35 15.92 6.99 14.17
C ASN A 35 14.91 7.09 13.02
N GLY A 36 15.04 8.10 12.17
CA GLY A 36 14.18 8.24 10.98
C GLY A 36 14.30 7.08 9.99
N ARG A 37 15.52 6.58 9.77
CA ARG A 37 15.77 5.42 8.90
C ARG A 37 15.14 4.12 9.41
N GLY A 38 15.24 3.85 10.71
CA GLY A 38 14.61 2.68 11.32
C GLY A 38 13.09 2.72 11.13
N LEU A 39 12.49 3.90 11.32
CA LEU A 39 11.05 4.10 11.17
C LEU A 39 10.59 3.94 9.72
N LEU A 40 11.36 4.42 8.75
CA LEU A 40 11.11 4.20 7.31
C LEU A 40 11.15 2.72 6.94
N LEU A 41 12.17 1.99 7.40
CA LEU A 41 12.36 0.57 7.07
C LEU A 41 11.30 -0.35 7.67
N ILE A 42 10.66 0.06 8.77
CA ILE A 42 9.63 -0.76 9.44
C ILE A 42 8.22 -0.30 9.05
N ALA A 43 7.94 1.00 9.10
CA ALA A 43 6.58 1.52 8.93
C ALA A 43 6.10 1.42 7.47
N TRP A 44 6.98 1.65 6.48
CA TRP A 44 6.59 1.55 5.07
C TRP A 44 6.21 0.13 4.67
N PRO A 45 7.01 -0.92 4.95
CA PRO A 45 6.61 -2.28 4.62
C PRO A 45 5.36 -2.74 5.36
N LEU A 46 5.24 -2.44 6.66
CA LEU A 46 4.05 -2.81 7.44
C LEU A 46 2.78 -2.13 6.90
N GLY A 47 2.85 -0.82 6.65
CA GLY A 47 1.74 -0.07 6.06
C GLY A 47 1.37 -0.60 4.67
N SER A 48 2.37 -0.98 3.87
CA SER A 48 2.19 -1.53 2.53
C SER A 48 1.49 -2.89 2.56
N VAL A 49 1.92 -3.80 3.44
CA VAL A 49 1.29 -5.11 3.65
C VAL A 49 -0.16 -4.93 4.09
N TRP A 50 -0.40 -4.08 5.09
CA TRP A 50 -1.75 -3.78 5.57
C TRP A 50 -2.65 -3.25 4.45
N TYR A 51 -2.17 -2.29 3.66
CA TYR A 51 -2.94 -1.71 2.57
C TYR A 51 -3.20 -2.73 1.45
N PHE A 52 -2.20 -3.54 1.10
CA PHE A 52 -2.34 -4.60 0.11
C PHE A 52 -3.44 -5.60 0.48
N ILE A 53 -3.43 -6.09 1.73
CA ILE A 53 -4.44 -7.03 2.24
C ILE A 53 -5.82 -6.36 2.27
N THR A 54 -5.90 -5.14 2.79
CA THR A 54 -7.15 -4.37 2.89
C THR A 54 -7.76 -4.13 1.51
N TYR A 55 -6.94 -3.74 0.53
CA TYR A 55 -7.37 -3.49 -0.83
C TYR A 55 -7.94 -4.75 -1.47
N ARG A 56 -7.18 -5.86 -1.43
CA ARG A 56 -7.62 -7.16 -1.96
C ARG A 56 -8.91 -7.62 -1.30
N TYR A 57 -9.03 -7.47 0.02
CA TYR A 57 -10.23 -7.88 0.76
C TYR A 57 -11.47 -7.09 0.33
N ILE A 58 -11.37 -5.76 0.23
CA ILE A 58 -12.52 -4.94 -0.17
C ILE A 58 -12.87 -5.15 -1.64
N ALA A 59 -11.85 -5.23 -2.51
CA ALA A 59 -12.04 -5.37 -3.95
C ALA A 59 -12.59 -6.76 -4.35
N LYS A 60 -12.28 -7.83 -3.60
CA LYS A 60 -12.87 -9.15 -3.84
C LYS A 60 -14.39 -9.17 -3.70
N GLY A 61 -14.95 -8.27 -2.89
CA GLY A 61 -16.38 -8.22 -2.59
C GLY A 61 -17.21 -7.30 -3.48
N TYR A 62 -16.64 -6.71 -4.55
CA TYR A 62 -17.44 -6.01 -5.56
C TYR A 62 -18.43 -6.97 -6.23
N GLU A 63 -19.68 -6.54 -6.38
CA GLU A 63 -20.76 -7.32 -7.01
C GLU A 63 -20.67 -7.24 -8.54
N CYS A 64 -20.35 -6.07 -9.08
CA CYS A 64 -20.13 -5.90 -10.52
C CYS A 64 -18.77 -6.49 -10.94
N GLN A 65 -18.81 -7.48 -11.83
CA GLN A 65 -17.60 -8.11 -12.37
C GLN A 65 -16.70 -7.11 -13.11
N MET A 66 -17.27 -6.13 -13.81
CA MET A 66 -16.50 -5.10 -14.51
C MET A 66 -15.76 -4.19 -13.51
N THR A 67 -16.41 -3.74 -12.45
CA THR A 67 -15.79 -2.95 -11.38
C THR A 67 -14.68 -3.75 -10.68
N LYS A 68 -14.92 -5.04 -10.45
CA LYS A 68 -13.93 -5.96 -9.88
C LYS A 68 -12.70 -6.11 -10.78
N HIS A 69 -12.91 -6.30 -12.08
CA HIS A 69 -11.81 -6.35 -13.06
C HIS A 69 -11.04 -5.04 -13.14
N LEU A 70 -11.72 -3.89 -13.14
CA LEU A 70 -11.09 -2.56 -13.12
C LEU A 70 -10.27 -2.33 -11.85
N ALA A 71 -10.72 -2.81 -10.69
CA ALA A 71 -9.95 -2.73 -9.45
C ALA A 71 -8.67 -3.58 -9.47
N PHE A 72 -8.59 -4.62 -10.31
CA PHE A 72 -7.41 -5.47 -10.46
C PHE A 72 -6.65 -5.26 -11.78
N SER A 73 -7.08 -4.33 -12.64
CA SER A 73 -6.42 -4.05 -13.92
C SER A 73 -5.13 -3.26 -13.71
N ARG A 74 -4.23 -3.28 -14.71
CA ARG A 74 -2.97 -2.49 -14.69
C ARG A 74 -3.29 -1.01 -14.39
N GLY A 75 -2.73 -0.49 -13.29
CA GLY A 75 -2.97 0.87 -12.79
C GLY A 75 -4.25 1.05 -11.96
N GLY A 76 -4.99 -0.03 -11.66
CA GLY A 76 -6.19 -0.04 -10.83
C GLY A 76 -7.28 0.87 -11.39
N GLY A 77 -7.45 0.80 -12.73
CA GLY A 77 -8.36 1.67 -13.48
C GLY A 77 -7.96 3.15 -13.51
N GLY A 78 -6.70 3.49 -13.23
CA GLY A 78 -6.23 4.88 -13.16
C GLY A 78 -6.69 5.63 -11.90
N THR A 79 -7.19 4.91 -10.90
CA THR A 79 -7.74 5.50 -9.68
C THR A 79 -6.66 5.72 -8.62
N PHE A 80 -6.81 6.75 -7.79
CA PHE A 80 -5.87 7.05 -6.70
C PHE A 80 -5.59 5.86 -5.77
N HIS A 81 -6.64 5.12 -5.38
CA HIS A 81 -6.51 3.94 -4.53
C HIS A 81 -5.87 2.76 -5.28
N GLY A 82 -6.12 2.62 -6.58
CA GLY A 82 -5.43 1.67 -7.44
C GLY A 82 -3.93 1.95 -7.55
N ILE A 83 -3.54 3.20 -7.79
CA ILE A 83 -2.13 3.62 -7.87
C ILE A 83 -1.39 3.30 -6.55
N LEU A 84 -2.00 3.64 -5.42
CA LEU A 84 -1.43 3.33 -4.11
C LEU A 84 -1.31 1.82 -3.84
N PHE A 85 -2.20 1.01 -4.43
CA PHE A 85 -2.13 -0.44 -4.31
C PHE A 85 -0.95 -1.01 -5.12
N TYR A 86 -0.67 -0.44 -6.29
CA TYR A 86 0.54 -0.77 -7.03
C TYR A 86 1.80 -0.32 -6.30
N LEU A 87 1.79 0.86 -5.68
CA LEU A 87 2.89 1.32 -4.84
C LEU A 87 3.11 0.39 -3.65
N SER A 88 2.05 -0.04 -2.95
CA SER A 88 2.18 -0.97 -1.83
C SER A 88 2.71 -2.34 -2.29
N THR A 89 2.24 -2.83 -3.44
CA THR A 89 2.75 -4.07 -4.05
C THR A 89 4.22 -3.94 -4.40
N PHE A 90 4.65 -2.81 -4.97
CA PHE A 90 6.04 -2.53 -5.28
C PHE A 90 6.91 -2.52 -4.01
N ILE A 91 6.49 -1.83 -2.94
CA ILE A 91 7.24 -1.81 -1.67
C ILE A 91 7.36 -3.21 -1.08
N ILE A 92 6.30 -4.03 -1.13
CA ILE A 92 6.34 -5.43 -0.68
C ILE A 92 7.34 -6.25 -1.51
N LEU A 93 7.31 -6.10 -2.84
CA LEU A 93 8.27 -6.80 -3.71
C LEU A 93 9.71 -6.40 -3.39
N MET A 94 9.98 -5.10 -3.18
CA MET A 94 11.29 -4.63 -2.77
C MET A 94 11.70 -5.21 -1.41
N LEU A 95 10.79 -5.30 -0.44
CA LEU A 95 11.05 -5.96 0.84
C LEU A 95 11.47 -7.42 0.62
N VAL A 96 10.72 -8.18 -0.20
CA VAL A 96 11.04 -9.58 -0.52
C VAL A 96 12.43 -9.70 -1.15
N VAL A 97 12.76 -8.83 -2.11
CA VAL A 97 14.08 -8.80 -2.74
C VAL A 97 15.18 -8.52 -1.71
N VAL A 98 14.99 -7.54 -0.83
CA VAL A 98 15.96 -7.21 0.25
C VAL A 98 16.13 -8.38 1.21
N LEU A 99 15.04 -9.05 1.59
CA LEU A 99 15.10 -10.22 2.47
C LEU A 99 15.87 -11.37 1.81
N ILE A 100 15.56 -11.70 0.56
CA ILE A 100 16.27 -12.75 -0.21
C ILE A 100 17.76 -12.40 -0.30
N ARG A 101 18.08 -11.15 -0.66
CA ARG A 101 19.47 -10.70 -0.74
C ARG A 101 20.20 -10.83 0.60
N GLY A 102 19.55 -10.42 1.69
CA GLY A 102 20.09 -10.50 3.04
C GLY A 102 20.27 -11.93 3.56
N THR A 103 19.40 -12.87 3.17
CA THR A 103 19.48 -14.28 3.58
C THR A 103 20.44 -15.10 2.73
N PHE A 104 20.57 -14.80 1.43
CA PHE A 104 21.38 -15.57 0.49
C PHE A 104 22.73 -14.91 0.14
N GLY A 105 23.04 -13.72 0.66
CA GLY A 105 24.36 -13.09 0.58
C GLY A 105 24.79 -12.67 -0.84
N LEU A 106 23.86 -12.49 -1.77
CA LEU A 106 24.10 -12.00 -3.14
C LEU A 106 24.35 -10.48 -3.19
#